data_AF-A0A7V9VF41-F1
#
_entry.id   AF-A0A7V9VF41-F1
#
_cell.length_a   1.000
_cell.length_b   1.000
_cell.length_c   1.000
_cell.angle_alpha   90.00
_cell.angle_beta   90.00
_cell.angle_gamma   90.00
#
_symmetry.space_group_name_H-M   'P 1'
#
loop_
_entity.id
_entity.type
_entity.pdbx_description
1 polymer ?
#
loop_
_entity_poly.entity_id
_entity_poly.type
_entity_poly.pdbx_seq_one_letter_code
_entity_poly.pdbx_strand_id
1 'polypeptide(L)'
;MNDLITPHPILAGRTWRGLDPWRLVPVVLLAMAEGAFAWLVVASVVADSARWGVALPVVGVMVLAAIMPDVLATLDIWPPRAWLVTAAAVVVTAGAAMKAIAFPGEGWTGRAWVDEAGRSLLGRGDQAATVWVTVAFVALAWWRGGQRPEPTVDGTLALFRLAAVGLFAVLLGRALAGPVAGDGAMASAVVVIVAALLGAIATLRLAAERLDARDPDGVA
;
A
#
# COMPACT_ATOMS: atom_id res chain seq x y z
N MET A 1 -24.99 -11.86 32.85
CA MET A 1 -25.03 -11.61 31.39
C MET A 1 -24.12 -10.42 31.06
N ASN A 2 -22.83 -10.51 31.43
CA ASN A 2 -21.88 -9.41 31.22
C ASN A 2 -20.44 -9.95 31.05
N ASP A 3 -20.32 -11.16 30.52
CA ASP A 3 -19.07 -11.77 30.10
C ASP A 3 -19.18 -12.04 28.60
N LEU A 4 -18.05 -11.88 27.88
CA LEU A 4 -17.85 -12.09 26.43
C LEU A 4 -17.77 -10.81 25.57
N ILE A 5 -16.99 -9.83 26.04
CA ILE A 5 -16.06 -9.15 25.12
C ILE A 5 -14.66 -9.52 25.61
N THR A 6 -14.27 -10.77 25.38
CA THR A 6 -12.86 -11.14 25.47
C THR A 6 -12.13 -10.36 24.36
N PRO A 7 -11.20 -9.46 24.69
CA PRO A 7 -10.45 -8.75 23.66
C PRO A 7 -9.77 -9.77 22.74
N HIS A 8 -9.95 -9.59 21.43
CA HIS A 8 -9.39 -10.48 20.43
C HIS A 8 -7.88 -10.62 20.69
N PRO A 9 -7.31 -11.84 20.73
CA PRO A 9 -5.90 -12.08 21.09
C PRO A 9 -4.89 -11.37 20.17
N ILE A 10 -5.34 -10.85 19.02
CA ILE A 10 -4.53 -10.04 18.10
C ILE A 10 -4.13 -8.68 18.72
N LEU A 11 -4.88 -8.18 19.72
CA LEU A 11 -4.63 -6.88 20.36
C LEU A 11 -3.81 -6.97 21.67
N ALA A 12 -3.76 -8.15 22.31
CA ALA A 12 -3.21 -8.28 23.67
C ALA A 12 -1.68 -8.41 23.74
N GLY A 13 -1.02 -8.89 22.67
CA GLY A 13 0.46 -9.01 22.60
C GLY A 13 1.16 -7.75 22.07
N ARG A 14 0.41 -6.72 21.73
CA ARG A 14 0.88 -5.48 21.11
C ARG A 14 0.84 -4.35 22.14
N THR A 15 1.69 -4.36 23.15
CA THR A 15 1.92 -3.15 23.97
C THR A 15 2.95 -2.25 23.26
N TRP A 16 2.51 -1.57 22.19
CA TRP A 16 3.30 -0.65 21.36
C TRP A 16 3.31 0.72 22.02
N ARG A 17 4.36 1.02 22.78
CA ARG A 17 4.57 2.37 23.29
C ARG A 17 5.24 3.22 22.21
N GLY A 18 4.41 3.75 21.31
CA GLY A 18 4.73 4.90 20.47
C GLY A 18 5.01 4.60 19.00
N LEU A 19 4.77 5.62 18.17
CA LEU A 19 5.22 5.74 16.78
C LEU A 19 6.75 5.81 16.75
N ASP A 20 7.43 4.72 17.06
CA ASP A 20 8.89 4.67 16.98
C ASP A 20 9.30 4.80 15.49
N PRO A 21 9.97 5.90 15.10
CA PRO A 21 10.38 6.11 13.71
C PRO A 21 11.21 4.93 13.18
N TRP A 22 11.96 4.24 14.03
CA TRP A 22 12.80 3.10 13.63
C TRP A 22 11.99 1.89 13.18
N ARG A 23 10.73 1.75 13.65
CA ARG A 23 9.81 0.70 13.19
C ARG A 23 8.94 1.16 12.03
N LEU A 24 8.53 2.43 12.01
CA LEU A 24 7.64 2.96 10.97
C LEU A 24 8.34 3.19 9.63
N VAL A 25 9.58 3.66 9.64
CA VAL A 25 10.33 3.93 8.41
C VAL A 25 10.42 2.69 7.50
N PRO A 26 10.85 1.49 7.96
CA PRO A 26 10.88 0.31 7.10
C PRO A 26 9.49 -0.13 6.64
N VAL A 27 8.44 0.04 7.45
CA VAL A 27 7.05 -0.26 7.03
C VAL A 27 6.60 0.64 5.89
N VAL A 28 6.85 1.95 6.01
CA VAL A 28 6.52 2.94 4.97
C VAL A 28 7.29 2.67 3.70
N LEU A 29 8.60 2.41 3.80
CA LEU A 29 9.43 2.08 2.64
C LEU A 29 8.96 0.80 1.94
N LEU A 30 8.63 -0.25 2.69
CA LEU A 30 8.04 -1.47 2.12
C LEU A 30 6.67 -1.21 1.49
N ALA A 31 5.83 -0.36 2.07
CA ALA A 31 4.55 0.04 1.47
C ALA A 31 4.72 0.86 0.19
N MET A 32 5.73 1.73 0.15
CA MET A 32 6.07 2.45 -1.07
C MET A 32 6.54 1.49 -2.17
N ALA A 33 7.37 0.50 -1.84
CA ALA A 33 7.83 -0.51 -2.79
C ALA A 33 6.66 -1.37 -3.31
N GLU A 34 5.82 -1.90 -2.42
CA GLU A 34 4.63 -2.68 -2.80
C GLU A 34 3.65 -1.84 -3.64
N GLY A 35 3.42 -0.58 -3.27
CA GLY A 35 2.55 0.33 -4.03
C GLY A 35 3.09 0.68 -5.41
N ALA A 36 4.40 0.93 -5.53
CA ALA A 36 5.04 1.19 -6.82
C ALA A 36 5.01 -0.05 -7.72
N PHE A 37 5.23 -1.24 -7.14
CA PHE A 37 5.09 -2.51 -7.85
C PHE A 37 3.65 -2.75 -8.32
N ALA A 38 2.66 -2.53 -7.46
CA ALA A 38 1.26 -2.69 -7.84
C ALA A 38 0.84 -1.67 -8.91
N TRP A 39 1.34 -0.44 -8.86
CA TRP A 39 1.14 0.52 -9.94
C TRP A 39 1.72 0.01 -11.26
N LEU A 40 2.92 -0.58 -11.28
CA LEU A 40 3.48 -1.18 -12.50
C LEU A 40 2.58 -2.27 -13.07
N VAL A 41 2.00 -3.12 -12.21
CA VAL A 41 1.04 -4.14 -12.64
C VAL A 41 -0.21 -3.49 -13.24
N VAL A 42 -0.80 -2.50 -12.56
CA VAL A 42 -1.98 -1.78 -13.08
C VAL A 42 -1.67 -1.07 -14.41
N ALA A 43 -0.54 -0.38 -14.49
CA ALA A 43 -0.06 0.30 -15.70
C ALA A 43 0.24 -0.66 -16.86
N SER A 44 0.57 -1.91 -16.56
CA SER A 44 0.75 -2.95 -17.59
C SER A 44 -0.58 -3.49 -18.13
N VAL A 45 -1.63 -3.47 -17.32
CA VAL A 45 -2.96 -3.99 -17.69
C VAL A 45 -3.86 -2.92 -18.30
N VAL A 46 -3.76 -1.68 -17.82
CA VAL A 46 -4.65 -0.57 -18.20
C VAL A 46 -3.85 0.45 -19.03
N ALA A 47 -4.01 0.37 -20.36
CA ALA A 47 -3.20 1.08 -21.35
C ALA A 47 -3.11 2.62 -21.15
N ASP A 48 -4.14 3.26 -20.59
CA ASP A 48 -4.18 4.71 -20.34
C ASP A 48 -3.74 5.14 -18.93
N SER A 49 -3.40 4.21 -18.05
CA SER A 49 -3.06 4.49 -16.65
C SER A 49 -1.57 4.74 -16.40
N ALA A 50 -0.73 4.69 -17.44
CA ALA A 50 0.72 4.92 -17.38
C ALA A 50 1.13 6.40 -17.16
N ARG A 51 0.25 7.20 -16.56
CA ARG A 51 0.53 8.59 -16.19
C ARG A 51 1.01 8.65 -14.75
N TRP A 52 2.07 9.43 -14.50
CA TRP A 52 2.65 9.56 -13.16
C TRP A 52 1.67 10.10 -12.11
N GLY A 53 0.66 10.87 -12.54
CA GLY A 53 -0.44 11.32 -11.67
C GLY A 53 -1.28 10.18 -11.07
N VAL A 54 -1.23 8.96 -11.62
CA VAL A 54 -1.94 7.78 -11.12
C VAL A 54 -1.11 6.99 -10.10
N ALA A 55 0.22 7.12 -10.13
CA ALA A 55 1.11 6.40 -9.23
C ALA A 55 0.99 6.87 -7.77
N LEU A 56 0.89 8.18 -7.56
CA LEU A 56 0.81 8.79 -6.23
C LEU A 56 -0.39 8.28 -5.40
N PRO A 57 -1.62 8.24 -5.94
CA PRO A 57 -2.76 7.66 -5.23
C PRO A 57 -2.56 6.19 -4.89
N VAL A 58 -2.07 5.37 -5.82
CA VAL A 58 -1.85 3.92 -5.60
C VAL A 58 -0.86 3.66 -4.48
N VAL A 59 0.29 4.36 -4.51
CA VAL A 59 1.30 4.30 -3.45
C VAL A 59 0.73 4.83 -2.14
N GLY A 60 -0.01 5.95 -2.20
CA GLY A 60 -0.65 6.56 -1.03
C GLY A 60 -1.64 5.63 -0.34
N VAL A 61 -2.46 4.88 -1.09
CA VAL A 61 -3.37 3.88 -0.52
C VAL A 61 -2.59 2.79 0.22
N MET A 62 -1.53 2.25 -0.39
CA MET A 62 -0.72 1.20 0.23
C MET A 62 -0.03 1.68 1.51
N VAL A 63 0.55 2.88 1.48
CA VAL A 63 1.18 3.48 2.67
C VAL A 63 0.13 3.73 3.75
N LEU A 64 -1.01 4.33 3.41
CA LEU A 64 -2.05 4.62 4.39
C LEU A 64 -2.61 3.34 5.00
N ALA A 65 -2.90 2.32 4.18
CA ALA A 65 -3.35 1.02 4.64
C ALA A 65 -2.33 0.32 5.57
N ALA A 66 -1.03 0.51 5.32
CA ALA A 66 0.04 -0.07 6.13
C ALA A 66 0.18 0.61 7.49
N ILE A 67 0.03 1.94 7.58
CA ILE A 67 0.25 2.70 8.82
C ILE A 67 -1.01 2.90 9.66
N MET A 68 -2.20 2.86 9.04
CA MET A 68 -3.46 3.19 9.73
C MET A 68 -3.70 2.34 10.98
N PRO A 69 -3.49 1.01 11.00
CA PRO A 69 -3.70 0.21 12.20
C PRO A 69 -2.86 0.70 13.39
N ASP A 70 -1.61 1.06 13.14
CA ASP A 70 -0.68 1.53 14.18
C ASP A 70 -1.02 2.94 14.64
N VAL A 71 -1.48 3.81 13.74
CA VAL A 71 -1.99 5.15 14.09
C VAL A 71 -3.23 5.04 14.98
N LEU A 72 -4.18 4.18 14.64
CA LEU A 72 -5.40 3.99 15.44
C LEU A 72 -5.09 3.42 16.83
N ALA A 73 -4.15 2.48 16.91
CA ALA A 73 -3.67 1.93 18.18
C ALA A 73 -2.96 2.99 19.04
N THR A 74 -2.14 3.84 18.42
CA THR A 74 -1.43 4.91 19.13
C THR A 74 -2.37 5.97 19.69
N LEU A 75 -3.44 6.28 18.96
CA LEU A 75 -4.44 7.27 19.38
C LEU A 75 -5.43 6.72 20.43
N ASP A 76 -5.25 5.48 20.87
CA ASP A 76 -6.13 4.77 21.82
C ASP A 76 -7.61 4.87 21.43
N ILE A 77 -7.88 4.76 20.13
CA ILE A 77 -9.25 4.88 19.61
C ILE A 77 -10.01 3.59 19.95
N TRP A 78 -11.05 3.74 20.77
CA TRP A 78 -11.94 2.64 21.18
C TRP A 78 -12.38 1.77 19.99
N PRO A 79 -12.43 0.42 20.11
CA PRO A 79 -12.61 -0.48 18.97
C PRO A 79 -13.82 -0.19 18.06
N PRO A 80 -15.00 0.21 18.57
CA PRO A 80 -16.14 0.60 17.74
C PRO A 80 -15.88 1.87 16.90
N ARG A 81 -15.06 2.80 17.39
CA ARG A 81 -14.68 4.00 16.62
C ARG A 81 -13.59 3.68 15.61
N ALA A 82 -12.66 2.77 15.94
CA ALA A 82 -11.61 2.33 15.04
C ALA A 82 -12.16 1.67 13.76
N TRP A 83 -13.27 0.93 13.87
CA TRP A 83 -13.97 0.37 12.70
C TRP A 83 -14.49 1.47 11.75
N LEU A 84 -14.97 2.60 12.30
CA LEU A 84 -15.62 3.67 11.53
C LEU A 84 -14.54 4.46 10.79
N VAL A 85 -13.43 4.75 11.48
CA VAL A 85 -12.29 5.44 10.90
C VAL A 85 -11.65 4.59 9.80
N THR A 86 -11.48 3.29 10.03
CA THR A 86 -10.97 2.36 9.00
C THR A 86 -11.92 2.30 7.80
N ALA A 87 -13.22 2.14 8.02
CA ALA A 87 -14.22 2.11 6.95
C ALA A 87 -14.22 3.42 6.14
N ALA A 88 -14.17 4.57 6.81
CA ALA A 88 -14.07 5.87 6.15
C ALA A 88 -12.78 6.00 5.34
N ALA A 89 -11.64 5.56 5.89
CA ALA A 89 -10.37 5.58 5.18
C ALA A 89 -10.38 4.65 3.95
N VAL A 90 -10.99 3.47 4.04
CA VAL A 90 -11.21 2.57 2.89
C VAL A 90 -12.03 3.25 1.81
N VAL A 91 -13.15 3.89 2.17
CA VAL A 91 -14.02 4.57 1.20
C VAL A 91 -13.30 5.75 0.54
N VAL A 92 -12.59 6.58 1.32
CA VAL A 92 -11.84 7.73 0.80
C VAL A 92 -10.72 7.28 -0.13
N THR A 93 -9.95 6.25 0.26
CA THR A 93 -8.88 5.69 -0.57
C THR A 93 -9.41 5.02 -1.84
N ALA A 94 -10.53 4.30 -1.76
CA ALA A 94 -11.21 3.72 -2.90
C ALA A 94 -11.67 4.81 -3.89
N GLY A 95 -12.32 5.87 -3.39
CA GLY A 95 -12.74 7.00 -4.21
C GLY A 95 -11.58 7.72 -4.88
N ALA A 96 -10.50 7.99 -4.14
CA ALA A 96 -9.30 8.62 -4.67
C ALA A 96 -8.61 7.76 -5.74
N ALA A 97 -8.51 6.43 -5.50
CA ALA A 97 -7.93 5.50 -6.46
C ALA A 97 -8.81 5.38 -7.72
N MET A 98 -10.14 5.27 -7.58
CA MET A 98 -11.06 5.22 -8.72
C MET A 98 -10.96 6.49 -9.56
N LYS A 99 -10.93 7.66 -8.91
CA LYS A 99 -10.78 8.95 -9.59
C LYS A 99 -9.47 9.04 -10.38
N ALA A 100 -8.39 8.53 -9.81
CA ALA A 100 -7.07 8.59 -10.45
C ALA A 100 -6.93 7.57 -11.60
N ILE A 101 -7.41 6.35 -11.41
CA ILE A 101 -7.19 5.23 -12.33
C ILE A 101 -8.26 5.22 -13.44
N ALA A 102 -9.54 5.28 -13.08
CA ALA A 102 -10.65 5.13 -14.03
C ALA A 102 -11.10 6.45 -14.66
N PHE A 103 -10.88 7.59 -13.98
CA PHE A 103 -11.37 8.90 -14.42
C PHE A 103 -10.30 10.00 -14.45
N PRO A 104 -9.11 9.77 -15.04
CA PRO A 104 -7.98 10.71 -14.94
C PRO A 104 -8.25 12.08 -15.58
N GLY A 105 -9.14 12.17 -16.57
CA GLY A 105 -9.47 13.42 -17.28
C GLY A 105 -10.50 14.31 -16.58
N GLU A 106 -11.22 13.78 -15.60
CA GLU A 106 -12.31 14.49 -14.93
C GLU A 106 -11.78 15.41 -13.82
N GLY A 107 -12.47 16.51 -13.55
CA GLY A 107 -12.15 17.39 -12.41
C GLY A 107 -12.50 16.72 -11.08
N TRP A 108 -11.69 16.91 -10.03
CA TRP A 108 -11.97 16.35 -8.68
C TRP A 108 -13.30 16.82 -8.09
N THR A 109 -13.71 18.05 -8.39
CA THR A 109 -14.96 18.66 -7.93
C THR A 109 -16.16 18.39 -8.85
N GLY A 110 -15.93 17.75 -10.00
CA GLY A 110 -16.99 17.44 -10.96
C GLY A 110 -17.88 16.29 -10.48
N ARG A 111 -19.19 16.36 -10.77
CA ARG A 111 -20.11 15.26 -10.45
C ARG A 111 -20.06 14.11 -11.47
N ALA A 112 -19.62 14.38 -12.70
CA ALA A 112 -19.61 13.41 -13.80
C ALA A 112 -18.89 12.11 -13.44
N TRP A 113 -17.70 12.20 -12.85
CA TRP A 113 -16.93 11.01 -12.45
C TRP A 113 -17.61 10.24 -11.30
N VAL A 114 -18.30 10.94 -10.38
CA VAL A 114 -19.00 10.30 -9.26
C VAL A 114 -20.20 9.52 -9.77
N ASP A 115 -20.99 10.12 -10.66
CA ASP A 115 -22.17 9.49 -11.25
C ASP A 115 -21.78 8.28 -12.11
N GLU A 116 -20.70 8.40 -12.90
CA GLU A 116 -20.16 7.28 -13.69
C GLU A 116 -19.54 6.20 -12.79
N ALA A 117 -18.83 6.56 -11.72
CA ALA A 117 -18.31 5.59 -10.74
C ALA A 117 -19.46 4.81 -10.09
N GLY A 118 -20.55 5.48 -9.72
CA GLY A 118 -21.75 4.84 -9.19
C GLY A 118 -22.37 3.84 -10.17
N ARG A 119 -22.52 4.23 -11.45
CA ARG A 119 -23.01 3.30 -12.50
C ARG A 119 -22.05 2.14 -12.74
N SER A 120 -20.75 2.40 -12.74
CA SER A 120 -19.69 1.40 -12.93
C SER A 120 -19.64 0.39 -11.77
N LEU A 121 -19.83 0.82 -10.53
CA LEU A 121 -19.96 -0.06 -9.36
C LEU A 121 -21.18 -0.99 -9.47
N LEU A 122 -22.26 -0.53 -10.11
CA LEU A 122 -23.44 -1.36 -10.40
C LEU A 122 -23.27 -2.24 -11.66
N GLY A 123 -22.10 -2.23 -12.30
CA GLY A 123 -21.82 -2.99 -13.53
C GLY A 123 -22.48 -2.41 -14.78
N ARG A 124 -22.95 -1.15 -14.75
CA ARG A 124 -23.69 -0.49 -15.84
C ARG A 124 -22.93 0.66 -16.50
N GLY A 125 -21.72 0.96 -16.02
CA GLY A 125 -20.90 2.06 -16.53
C GLY A 125 -19.84 1.59 -17.52
N ASP A 126 -19.36 2.51 -18.35
CA ASP A 126 -18.35 2.21 -19.38
C ASP A 126 -16.99 1.87 -18.75
N GLN A 127 -16.77 2.32 -17.51
CA GLN A 127 -15.57 2.05 -16.72
C GLN A 127 -15.75 0.93 -15.68
N ALA A 128 -16.80 0.11 -15.79
CA ALA A 128 -17.12 -0.94 -14.81
C ALA A 128 -15.92 -1.85 -14.50
N ALA A 129 -15.22 -2.35 -15.53
CA ALA A 129 -14.06 -3.22 -15.34
C ALA A 129 -12.93 -2.52 -14.58
N THR A 130 -12.56 -1.30 -14.99
CA THR A 130 -11.49 -0.51 -14.36
C THR A 130 -11.82 -0.15 -12.92
N VAL A 131 -13.08 0.20 -12.64
CA VAL A 131 -13.58 0.49 -11.29
C VAL A 131 -13.49 -0.75 -10.40
N TRP A 132 -13.94 -1.92 -10.86
CA TRP A 132 -13.87 -3.16 -10.08
C TRP A 132 -12.44 -3.63 -9.83
N VAL A 133 -11.54 -3.50 -10.82
CA VAL A 133 -10.10 -3.75 -10.63
C VAL A 133 -9.54 -2.83 -9.55
N THR A 134 -9.93 -1.55 -9.55
CA THR A 134 -9.51 -0.58 -8.53
C THR A 134 -10.05 -0.94 -7.15
N VAL A 135 -11.32 -1.33 -7.04
CA VAL A 135 -11.93 -1.79 -5.78
C VAL A 135 -11.20 -3.02 -5.25
N ALA A 136 -10.94 -4.01 -6.10
CA ALA A 136 -10.20 -5.22 -5.72
C ALA A 136 -8.78 -4.87 -5.25
N PHE A 137 -8.10 -3.95 -5.92
CA PHE A 137 -6.79 -3.45 -5.52
C PHE A 137 -6.82 -2.80 -4.13
N VAL A 138 -7.77 -1.88 -3.89
CA VAL A 138 -7.87 -1.20 -2.58
C VAL A 138 -8.25 -2.19 -1.48
N ALA A 139 -9.17 -3.12 -1.74
CA ALA A 139 -9.52 -4.17 -0.79
C ALA A 139 -8.29 -5.03 -0.43
N LEU A 140 -7.50 -5.42 -1.44
CA LEU A 140 -6.24 -6.15 -1.24
C LEU A 140 -5.24 -5.33 -0.43
N ALA A 141 -5.09 -4.04 -0.71
CA ALA A 141 -4.19 -3.13 0.01
C ALA A 141 -4.51 -3.08 1.50
N TRP A 142 -5.79 -2.89 1.84
CA TRP A 142 -6.26 -2.83 3.23
C TRP A 142 -6.19 -4.18 3.94
N TRP A 143 -6.55 -5.26 3.25
CA TRP A 143 -6.39 -6.62 3.78
C TRP A 143 -4.92 -6.94 4.09
N ARG A 144 -4.02 -6.58 3.18
CA ARG A 144 -2.57 -6.74 3.33
C ARG A 144 -2.05 -5.88 4.47
N GLY A 145 -2.46 -4.60 4.54
CA GLY A 145 -2.08 -3.67 5.60
C GLY A 145 -2.41 -4.19 7.00
N GLY A 146 -3.60 -4.79 7.18
CA GLY A 146 -4.01 -5.40 8.44
C GLY A 146 -3.25 -6.68 8.81
N GLN A 147 -2.64 -7.37 7.84
CA GLN A 147 -1.91 -8.62 8.03
C GLN A 147 -0.38 -8.47 7.94
N ARG A 148 0.14 -7.24 7.90
CA ARG A 148 1.58 -7.05 7.73
C ARG A 148 2.34 -7.65 8.91
N PRO A 149 3.27 -8.59 8.65
CA PRO A 149 4.20 -9.03 9.67
C PRO A 149 5.16 -7.89 9.99
N GLU A 150 5.82 -7.98 11.14
CA GLU A 150 6.87 -7.03 11.50
C GLU A 150 7.99 -7.05 10.43
N PRO A 151 8.50 -5.90 9.99
CA PRO A 151 9.51 -5.87 8.94
C PRO A 151 10.82 -6.50 9.44
N THR A 152 11.27 -7.55 8.75
CA THR A 152 12.56 -8.20 8.98
C THR A 152 13.47 -8.03 7.76
N VAL A 153 14.78 -8.16 7.95
CA VAL A 153 15.76 -8.10 6.85
C VAL A 153 15.49 -9.23 5.85
N ASP A 154 15.26 -10.44 6.33
CA ASP A 154 14.97 -11.61 5.48
C ASP A 154 13.65 -11.44 4.72
N GLY A 155 12.61 -10.93 5.37
CA GLY A 155 11.33 -10.62 4.73
C GLY A 155 11.47 -9.56 3.64
N THR A 156 12.29 -8.52 3.90
CA THR A 156 12.58 -7.46 2.92
C THR A 156 13.36 -8.00 1.72
N LEU A 157 14.35 -8.88 1.94
CA LEU A 157 15.10 -9.54 0.88
C LEU A 157 14.23 -10.49 0.05
N ALA A 158 13.33 -11.23 0.70
CA ALA A 158 12.35 -12.07 0.01
C ALA A 158 11.44 -11.22 -0.89
N LEU A 159 10.96 -10.09 -0.38
CA LEU A 159 10.15 -9.15 -1.16
C LEU A 159 10.94 -8.51 -2.31
N PHE A 160 12.23 -8.20 -2.11
CA PHE A 160 13.11 -7.72 -3.17
C PHE A 160 13.26 -8.75 -4.30
N ARG A 161 13.46 -10.03 -3.96
CA ARG A 161 13.51 -11.11 -4.96
C ARG A 161 12.18 -11.25 -5.71
N LEU A 162 11.07 -11.20 -5.00
CA LEU A 162 9.74 -11.26 -5.61
C LEU A 162 9.51 -10.07 -6.55
N ALA A 163 9.85 -8.86 -6.11
CA ALA A 163 9.75 -7.64 -6.91
C ALA A 163 10.65 -7.71 -8.14
N ALA A 164 11.87 -8.26 -8.04
CA ALA A 164 12.77 -8.44 -9.17
C ALA A 164 12.21 -9.43 -10.21
N VAL A 165 11.68 -10.57 -9.76
CA VAL A 165 11.03 -11.56 -10.65
C VAL A 165 9.79 -10.96 -11.31
N GLY A 166 8.95 -10.28 -10.54
CA GLY A 166 7.76 -9.61 -11.06
C GLY A 166 8.09 -8.50 -12.05
N LEU A 167 9.11 -7.68 -11.76
CA LEU A 167 9.57 -6.63 -12.65
C LEU A 167 10.09 -7.22 -13.96
N PHE A 168 10.88 -8.28 -13.89
CA PHE A 168 11.33 -8.99 -15.09
C PHE A 168 10.16 -9.50 -15.92
N ALA A 169 9.14 -10.10 -15.30
CA ALA A 169 7.94 -10.57 -15.99
C ALA A 169 7.18 -9.42 -16.69
N VAL A 170 7.03 -8.27 -16.01
CA VAL A 170 6.39 -7.08 -16.58
C VAL A 170 7.19 -6.55 -17.78
N LEU A 171 8.51 -6.40 -17.62
CA LEU A 171 9.39 -5.92 -18.68
C LEU A 171 9.41 -6.86 -19.89
N LEU A 172 9.47 -8.17 -19.65
CA LEU A 172 9.41 -9.19 -20.70
C LEU A 172 8.07 -9.15 -21.43
N GLY A 173 6.95 -9.10 -20.71
CA GLY A 173 5.62 -8.99 -21.30
C GLY A 173 5.49 -7.77 -22.22
N ARG A 174 6.08 -6.63 -21.82
CA ARG A 174 6.10 -5.42 -22.66
C ARG A 174 7.02 -5.53 -23.86
N ALA A 175 8.23 -6.10 -23.68
CA ALA A 175 9.16 -6.31 -24.80
C ALA A 175 8.51 -7.18 -25.90
N LEU A 176 7.65 -8.12 -25.52
CA LEU A 176 6.89 -8.95 -26.44
C LEU A 176 5.69 -8.23 -27.08
N ALA A 177 5.09 -7.24 -26.40
CA ALA A 177 3.92 -6.50 -26.86
C ALA A 177 4.23 -5.30 -27.78
N GLY A 178 5.49 -4.85 -27.83
CA GLY A 178 5.96 -3.74 -28.67
C GLY A 178 6.03 -2.38 -27.94
N PRO A 179 6.56 -1.33 -28.61
CA PRO A 179 6.78 -0.01 -27.99
C PRO A 179 5.45 0.69 -27.66
N VAL A 180 5.36 1.26 -26.46
CA VAL A 180 4.20 2.01 -25.97
C VAL A 180 4.68 3.35 -25.39
N ALA A 181 3.90 4.42 -25.57
CA ALA A 181 4.17 5.69 -24.91
C ALA A 181 4.15 5.54 -23.38
N GLY A 182 5.19 6.03 -22.67
CA GLY A 182 5.21 6.06 -21.19
C GLY A 182 6.48 5.52 -20.50
N ASP A 183 7.54 5.21 -21.23
CA ASP A 183 8.77 4.58 -20.68
C ASP A 183 9.39 5.33 -19.48
N GLY A 184 9.31 6.67 -19.46
CA GLY A 184 9.83 7.48 -18.35
C GLY A 184 9.15 7.22 -17.00
N ALA A 185 7.81 7.07 -16.99
CA ALA A 185 7.05 6.80 -15.77
C ALA A 185 7.32 5.37 -15.24
N MET A 186 7.58 4.44 -16.15
CA MET A 186 7.93 3.07 -15.79
C MET A 186 9.34 3.01 -15.18
N ALA A 187 10.31 3.70 -15.79
CA ALA A 187 11.66 3.82 -15.25
C ALA A 187 11.66 4.45 -13.85
N SER A 188 10.88 5.52 -13.63
CA SER A 188 10.78 6.13 -12.30
C SER A 188 10.18 5.20 -11.25
N ALA A 189 9.18 4.37 -11.60
CA ALA A 189 8.63 3.39 -10.66
C ALA A 189 9.66 2.32 -10.28
N VAL A 190 10.47 1.84 -11.24
CA VAL A 190 11.56 0.90 -10.94
C VAL A 190 12.56 1.52 -9.97
N VAL A 191 12.97 2.77 -10.21
CA VAL A 191 13.88 3.49 -9.30
C VAL A 191 13.28 3.62 -7.91
N VAL A 192 11.99 3.96 -7.79
CA VAL A 192 11.29 4.06 -6.50
C VAL A 192 11.26 2.71 -5.78
N ILE A 193 10.96 1.62 -6.48
CA ILE A 193 10.96 0.26 -5.89
C ILE A 193 12.34 -0.07 -5.34
N VAL A 194 13.38 0.08 -6.16
CA VAL A 194 14.75 -0.26 -5.76
C VAL A 194 15.21 0.61 -4.59
N ALA A 195 15.00 1.94 -4.67
CA ALA A 195 15.39 2.86 -3.62
C ALA A 195 14.65 2.58 -2.29
N ALA A 196 13.34 2.30 -2.36
CA ALA A 196 12.55 2.02 -1.18
C ALA A 196 12.98 0.70 -0.51
N LEU A 197 13.26 -0.35 -1.29
CA LEU A 197 13.72 -1.63 -0.74
C LEU A 197 15.12 -1.53 -0.14
N LEU A 198 16.06 -0.86 -0.81
CA LEU A 198 17.40 -0.62 -0.26
C LEU A 198 17.34 0.23 1.01
N GLY A 199 16.49 1.26 1.03
CA GLY A 199 16.23 2.06 2.23
C GLY A 199 15.67 1.24 3.38
N ALA A 200 14.73 0.33 3.12
CA ALA A 200 14.17 -0.56 4.13
C ALA A 200 15.25 -1.48 4.72
N ILE A 201 16.10 -2.08 3.87
CA ILE A 201 17.22 -2.91 4.32
C ILE A 201 18.20 -2.11 5.18
N ALA A 202 18.60 -0.92 4.72
CA ALA A 202 19.54 -0.06 5.44
C ALA A 202 19.01 0.36 6.82
N THR A 203 17.74 0.77 6.88
CA THR A 203 17.10 1.21 8.13
C THR A 203 16.93 0.07 9.13
N LEU A 204 16.58 -1.14 8.66
CA LEU A 204 16.52 -2.33 9.52
C LEU A 204 17.89 -2.72 10.09
N ARG A 205 18.96 -2.62 9.29
CA ARG A 205 20.33 -2.89 9.77
C ARG A 205 20.78 -1.88 10.82
N LEU A 206 20.57 -0.59 10.58
CA LEU A 206 20.89 0.46 11.55
C LEU A 206 20.09 0.33 12.85
N ALA A 207 18.84 -0.15 12.76
CA ALA A 207 18.02 -0.42 13.94
C ALA A 207 18.60 -1.60 14.76
N ALA A 208 19.04 -2.67 14.10
CA ALA A 208 19.67 -3.82 14.76
C ALA A 208 20.99 -3.43 15.47
N GLU A 209 21.87 -2.70 14.79
CA GLU A 209 23.14 -2.22 15.37
C GLU A 209 22.94 -1.38 16.63
N ARG A 210 21.85 -0.62 16.71
CA ARG A 210 21.52 0.19 17.90
C ARG A 210 20.98 -0.62 19.06
N LEU A 211 20.29 -1.73 18.78
CA LEU A 211 19.82 -2.62 19.83
C LEU A 211 21.03 -3.34 20.45
N ASP A 212 21.95 -3.82 19.62
CA ASP A 212 23.21 -4.43 20.07
C ASP A 212 24.06 -3.44 20.88
N ALA A 213 24.14 -2.17 20.46
CA ALA A 213 24.88 -1.13 21.20
C ALA A 213 24.23 -0.72 22.54
N ARG A 214 22.94 -1.01 22.75
CA ARG A 214 22.21 -0.69 23.99
C ARG A 214 22.30 -1.79 25.04
N ASP A 215 22.58 -3.03 24.63
CA ASP A 215 22.75 -4.18 25.52
C ASP A 215 24.03 -4.96 25.17
N PRO A 216 25.21 -4.37 25.40
CA PRO A 216 26.49 -4.99 25.04
C PRO A 216 26.82 -6.23 25.89
N ASP A 217 26.19 -6.36 27.07
CA ASP A 217 26.53 -7.38 28.06
C ASP A 217 25.49 -8.51 28.15
N GLY A 218 24.33 -8.39 27.48
CA GLY A 218 23.35 -9.47 27.33
C GLY A 218 22.84 -10.05 28.65
N VAL A 219 22.66 -9.21 29.67
CA VAL A 219 22.16 -9.63 30.99
C VAL A 219 20.63 -9.47 31.00
N ALA A 220 19.94 -10.46 30.44
CA ALA A 220 18.49 -10.65 30.57
C ALA A 220 18.17 -11.90 31.40
#